data_AF-A0A1F3L2H7-F1
#
_entry.id   AF-A0A1F3L2H7-F1
#
_cell.length_a   1.000
_cell.length_b   1.000
_cell.length_c   1.000
_cell.angle_alpha   90.00
_cell.angle_beta   90.00
_cell.angle_gamma   90.00
#
_symmetry.space_group_name_H-M   'P 1'
#
loop_
_entity.id
_entity.type
_entity.pdbx_description
1 polymer ?
#
loop_
_entity_poly.entity_id
_entity_poly.type
_entity_poly.pdbx_seq_one_letter_code
_entity_poly.pdbx_strand_id
1 'polypeptide(L)'
;MELVDLSKNLSIPQKSKPKILLVIDNSSNSVGGMEISFIRHVRLLIDFIEVIPVSVCLETDDNNYQGKLYYYSKEGIRGYSILISDDFQSEKNDLLYSCVTHFLIDIAKIEQIDGIQIYGAYQLLPFSCGLAANYLNIPYIISFRGSDFNVRIYHSQFNHLIKSIELASICTFVNTESLNQFLNLFPAIKAKLIYNYTNVSDFVIF
;
A
#
# COMPACT_ATOMS: atom_id res chain seq x y z
N MET A 1 -5.57 28.86 -3.53
CA MET A 1 -4.37 28.10 -3.95
C MET A 1 -3.18 28.85 -3.39
N GLU A 2 -2.58 28.33 -2.32
CA GLU A 2 -1.43 28.98 -1.69
C GLU A 2 -0.19 28.10 -1.93
N LEU A 3 0.87 28.74 -2.43
CA LEU A 3 2.19 28.15 -2.57
C LEU A 3 2.99 28.57 -1.34
N VAL A 4 3.40 27.61 -0.52
CA VAL A 4 4.19 27.86 0.69
C VAL A 4 5.65 27.48 0.43
N ASP A 5 6.56 28.43 0.66
CA ASP A 5 8.02 28.25 0.61
C ASP A 5 8.50 27.57 1.91
N LEU A 6 8.95 26.32 1.80
CA LEU A 6 9.35 25.45 2.91
C LEU A 6 10.80 25.70 3.42
N SER A 7 11.48 26.73 2.92
CA SER A 7 12.92 26.95 3.19
C SER A 7 13.25 27.64 4.53
N LYS A 8 12.25 28.03 5.35
CA LYS A 8 12.51 28.79 6.59
C LYS A 8 12.02 28.07 7.85
N ASN A 9 13.00 27.72 8.69
CA ASN A 9 12.89 27.33 10.10
C ASN A 9 12.01 26.13 10.40
N LEU A 10 12.55 24.92 10.20
CA LEU A 10 12.06 23.72 10.88
C LEU A 10 13.05 23.34 11.98
N SER A 11 12.74 23.77 13.21
CA SER A 11 13.24 23.07 14.40
C SER A 11 12.83 21.61 14.30
N ILE A 12 13.79 20.69 14.37
CA ILE A 12 13.56 19.24 14.26
C ILE A 12 12.58 18.83 15.39
N PRO A 13 11.35 18.39 15.08
CA PRO A 13 10.44 17.92 16.11
C PRO A 13 10.99 16.62 16.72
N GLN A 14 10.87 16.45 18.03
CA GLN A 14 11.00 15.12 18.64
C GLN A 14 10.01 14.17 17.95
N LYS A 15 10.52 13.10 17.32
CA LYS A 15 9.75 12.19 16.47
C LYS A 15 8.68 11.49 17.32
N SER A 16 7.42 11.94 17.24
CA SER A 16 6.38 11.59 18.21
C SER A 16 5.67 10.27 17.91
N LYS A 17 5.65 9.79 16.66
CA LYS A 17 5.17 8.45 16.26
C LYS A 17 5.92 7.96 15.00
N PRO A 18 6.11 6.65 14.80
CA PRO A 18 6.56 6.11 13.52
C PRO A 18 5.59 6.49 12.41
N LYS A 19 6.10 6.83 11.21
CA LYS A 19 5.28 7.21 10.06
C LYS A 19 5.28 6.12 8.99
N ILE A 20 4.12 5.59 8.64
CA ILE A 20 4.00 4.50 7.67
C ILE A 20 3.28 4.98 6.41
N LEU A 21 3.84 4.63 5.26
CA LEU A 21 3.15 4.76 3.98
C LEU A 21 2.25 3.55 3.79
N LEU A 22 0.93 3.76 3.82
CA LEU A 22 -0.05 2.69 3.65
C LEU A 22 -0.60 2.73 2.23
N VAL A 23 -0.17 1.78 1.40
CA VAL A 23 -0.49 1.72 -0.03
C VAL A 23 -1.67 0.78 -0.26
N ILE A 24 -2.58 1.13 -1.17
CA ILE A 24 -3.70 0.28 -1.61
C ILE A 24 -3.90 0.38 -3.13
N ASP A 25 -4.28 -0.73 -3.74
CA ASP A 25 -4.82 -0.76 -5.11
C ASP A 25 -6.29 -0.31 -5.08
N ASN A 26 -6.58 0.78 -5.78
CA ASN A 26 -7.93 1.33 -5.94
C ASN A 26 -8.33 1.42 -7.43
N SER A 27 -7.80 0.50 -8.25
CA SER A 27 -8.07 0.42 -9.70
C SER A 27 -9.52 0.14 -10.06
N SER A 28 -10.25 -0.62 -9.24
CA SER A 28 -11.69 -0.78 -9.40
C SER A 28 -12.37 0.47 -8.84
N ASN A 29 -12.85 1.38 -9.69
CA ASN A 29 -13.64 2.58 -9.34
C ASN A 29 -14.96 2.29 -8.55
N SER A 30 -15.13 1.09 -7.99
CA SER A 30 -16.20 0.68 -7.10
C SER A 30 -15.76 0.78 -5.64
N VAL A 31 -16.58 1.43 -4.79
CA VAL A 31 -16.44 1.36 -3.33
C VAL A 31 -16.64 -0.09 -2.89
N GLY A 32 -15.53 -0.80 -2.68
CA GLY A 32 -15.50 -2.21 -2.32
C GLY A 32 -15.24 -2.43 -0.83
N GLY A 33 -15.37 -3.70 -0.38
CA GLY A 33 -15.01 -4.07 0.98
C GLY A 33 -13.55 -3.77 1.34
N MET A 34 -12.65 -3.73 0.35
CA MET A 34 -11.24 -3.37 0.52
C MET A 34 -11.04 -1.92 0.95
N GLU A 35 -11.70 -0.96 0.29
CA GLU A 35 -11.58 0.47 0.60
C GLU A 35 -12.16 0.78 2.00
N ILE A 36 -13.32 0.23 2.33
CA ILE A 36 -13.93 0.38 3.68
C ILE A 36 -13.01 -0.22 4.74
N SER A 37 -12.48 -1.42 4.50
CA SER A 37 -11.57 -2.08 5.44
C SER A 37 -10.25 -1.33 5.57
N PHE A 38 -9.76 -0.71 4.50
CA PHE A 38 -8.57 0.15 4.51
C PHE A 38 -8.79 1.40 5.37
N ILE A 39 -9.89 2.11 5.18
CA ILE A 39 -10.22 3.31 5.98
C ILE A 39 -10.33 2.92 7.47
N ARG A 40 -10.99 1.80 7.79
CA ARG A 40 -11.05 1.28 9.16
C ARG A 40 -9.66 0.94 9.71
N HIS A 41 -8.80 0.35 8.88
CA HIS A 41 -7.43 0.03 9.28
C HIS A 41 -6.61 1.29 9.61
N VAL A 42 -6.70 2.33 8.78
CA VAL A 42 -6.07 3.63 9.03
C VAL A 42 -6.53 4.20 10.38
N ARG A 43 -7.85 4.20 10.63
CA ARG A 43 -8.43 4.74 11.87
C ARG A 43 -7.93 4.03 13.14
N LEU A 44 -7.67 2.73 13.07
CA LEU A 44 -7.14 1.97 14.23
C LEU A 44 -5.67 2.25 14.49
N LEU A 45 -4.92 2.58 13.45
CA LEU A 45 -3.49 2.76 13.52
C LEU A 45 -3.10 4.18 13.96
N ILE A 46 -3.97 5.18 13.74
CA ILE A 46 -3.67 6.61 13.93
C ILE A 46 -3.24 6.98 15.37
N ASP A 47 -3.67 6.22 16.37
CA ASP A 47 -3.30 6.42 17.76
C ASP A 47 -1.84 5.99 18.05
N PHE A 48 -1.29 5.07 17.25
CA PHE A 48 0.02 4.47 17.48
C PHE A 48 1.08 4.91 16.46
N ILE A 49 0.66 5.13 15.22
CA ILE A 49 1.52 5.51 14.10
C ILE A 49 0.87 6.63 13.31
N GLU A 50 1.69 7.43 12.63
CA GLU A 50 1.19 8.37 11.64
C GLU A 50 1.06 7.63 10.30
N VAL A 51 -0.12 7.67 9.69
CA VAL A 51 -0.39 6.97 8.43
C VAL A 51 -0.49 7.96 7.29
N ILE A 52 0.30 7.73 6.24
CA ILE A 52 0.19 8.43 4.96
C ILE A 52 -0.46 7.45 3.95
N PRO A 53 -1.77 7.53 3.70
CA PRO A 53 -2.43 6.70 2.71
C PRO A 53 -1.98 7.06 1.28
N VAL A 54 -1.76 6.04 0.46
CA VAL A 54 -1.51 6.14 -0.97
C VAL A 54 -2.44 5.21 -1.72
N SER A 55 -3.26 5.74 -2.61
CA SER A 55 -4.04 4.94 -3.56
C SER A 55 -3.33 4.86 -4.89
N VAL A 56 -3.31 3.68 -5.50
CA VAL A 56 -2.87 3.50 -6.89
C VAL A 56 -4.11 3.17 -7.72
N CYS A 57 -4.42 4.01 -8.71
CA CYS A 57 -5.62 3.89 -9.54
C CYS A 57 -5.23 3.74 -11.01
N LEU A 58 -6.07 3.02 -11.77
CA LEU A 58 -5.96 2.92 -13.22
C LEU A 58 -6.82 4.02 -13.87
N GLU A 59 -6.29 4.65 -14.90
CA GLU A 59 -6.98 5.67 -15.68
C GLU A 59 -6.91 5.33 -17.18
N THR A 60 -8.03 5.49 -17.88
CA THR A 60 -8.16 5.15 -19.31
C THR A 60 -7.61 6.22 -20.26
N ASP A 61 -6.93 7.24 -19.75
CA ASP A 61 -6.33 8.31 -20.55
C ASP A 61 -4.95 7.90 -21.07
N ASP A 62 -4.84 7.69 -22.38
CA ASP A 62 -3.62 7.33 -23.11
C ASP A 62 -2.48 8.36 -22.94
N ASN A 63 -2.76 9.58 -22.47
CA ASN A 63 -1.69 10.57 -22.24
C ASN A 63 -0.93 10.35 -20.91
N ASN A 64 -1.37 9.40 -20.07
CA ASN A 64 -0.88 9.25 -18.70
C ASN A 64 0.07 8.05 -18.50
N TYR A 65 0.77 7.62 -19.56
CA TYR A 65 1.78 6.54 -19.47
C TYR A 65 2.91 6.79 -18.47
N GLN A 66 3.25 8.05 -18.21
CA GLN A 66 4.28 8.42 -17.23
C GLN A 66 3.76 8.38 -15.78
N GLY A 67 2.47 8.11 -15.58
CA GLY A 67 1.80 8.22 -14.29
C GLY A 67 1.69 9.67 -13.80
N LYS A 68 0.73 9.91 -12.91
CA LYS A 68 0.54 11.22 -12.27
C LYS A 68 0.42 11.05 -10.77
N LEU A 69 1.04 11.96 -10.03
CA LEU A 69 0.95 12.03 -8.58
C LEU A 69 0.05 13.19 -8.15
N TYR A 70 -1.00 12.89 -7.40
CA TYR A 70 -1.90 13.86 -6.81
C TYR A 70 -1.76 13.86 -5.30
N TYR A 71 -1.68 15.04 -4.72
CA TYR A 71 -1.78 15.26 -3.28
C TYR A 71 -3.22 15.60 -2.92
N TYR A 72 -3.72 15.06 -1.81
CA TYR A 72 -5.01 15.46 -1.26
C TYR A 72 -4.95 15.61 0.26
N SER A 73 -5.85 16.45 0.78
CA SER A 73 -6.12 16.57 2.21
C SER A 73 -7.63 16.55 2.40
N LYS A 74 -8.13 15.58 3.16
CA LYS A 74 -9.56 15.43 3.45
C LYS A 74 -9.73 15.12 4.94
N GLU A 75 -10.58 15.91 5.62
CA GLU A 75 -10.90 15.72 7.05
C GLU A 75 -9.64 15.66 7.94
N GLY A 76 -8.60 16.44 7.60
CA GLY A 76 -7.33 16.46 8.33
C GLY A 76 -6.39 15.28 8.03
N ILE A 77 -6.81 14.32 7.20
CA ILE A 77 -5.97 13.24 6.71
C ILE A 77 -5.34 13.70 5.38
N ARG A 78 -4.02 13.78 5.36
CA ARG A 78 -3.23 13.97 4.13
C ARG A 78 -2.97 12.63 3.46
N GLY A 79 -2.92 12.61 2.13
CA GLY A 79 -2.63 11.40 1.36
C GLY A 79 -2.26 11.69 -0.08
N TYR A 80 -1.95 10.63 -0.81
CA TYR A 80 -1.54 10.70 -2.22
C TYR A 80 -2.35 9.75 -3.08
N SER A 81 -2.55 10.11 -4.34
CA SER A 81 -3.10 9.22 -5.35
C SER A 81 -2.15 9.16 -6.54
N ILE A 82 -1.75 7.95 -6.91
CA ILE A 82 -0.93 7.67 -8.08
C ILE A 82 -1.87 7.15 -9.16
N LEU A 83 -2.06 7.92 -10.23
CA LEU A 83 -2.79 7.49 -11.41
C LEU A 83 -1.80 6.88 -12.40
N ILE A 84 -2.08 5.69 -12.89
CA ILE A 84 -1.32 5.04 -13.97
C ILE A 84 -2.27 4.67 -15.10
N SER A 85 -1.78 4.66 -16.34
CA SER A 85 -2.59 4.31 -17.51
C SER A 85 -3.06 2.85 -17.47
N ASP A 86 -4.30 2.63 -17.89
CA ASP A 86 -4.98 1.32 -17.99
C ASP A 86 -4.67 0.57 -19.29
N ASP A 87 -3.66 0.98 -20.07
CA ASP A 87 -3.34 0.37 -21.36
C ASP A 87 -2.66 -1.00 -21.16
N PHE A 88 -3.48 -2.05 -21.00
CA PHE A 88 -3.19 -3.47 -20.72
C PHE A 88 -2.33 -4.22 -21.77
N GLN A 89 -1.54 -3.55 -22.61
CA GLN A 89 -0.56 -4.26 -23.42
C GLN A 89 0.56 -4.80 -22.53
N SER A 90 0.64 -6.14 -22.43
CA SER A 90 1.37 -6.91 -21.42
C SER A 90 2.85 -6.57 -21.23
N GLU A 91 3.50 -5.96 -22.23
CA GLU A 91 4.91 -5.56 -22.16
C GLU A 91 5.13 -4.18 -21.50
N LYS A 92 4.08 -3.34 -21.39
CA LYS A 92 4.18 -1.99 -20.80
C LYS A 92 3.96 -1.98 -19.27
N ASN A 93 3.46 -3.08 -18.70
CA ASN A 93 3.13 -3.16 -17.26
C ASN A 93 4.35 -2.94 -16.36
N ASP A 94 5.52 -3.48 -16.72
CA ASP A 94 6.72 -3.35 -15.89
C ASP A 94 7.19 -1.89 -15.78
N LEU A 95 7.08 -1.11 -16.85
CA LEU A 95 7.41 0.32 -16.84
C LEU A 95 6.44 1.13 -15.97
N LEU A 96 5.14 0.82 -16.05
CA LEU A 96 4.12 1.47 -15.21
C LEU A 96 4.39 1.23 -13.72
N TYR A 97 4.69 -0.01 -13.35
CA TYR A 97 4.98 -0.36 -11.96
C TYR A 97 6.36 0.11 -11.49
N SER A 98 7.32 0.31 -12.41
CA SER A 98 8.56 1.05 -12.12
C SER A 98 8.26 2.51 -11.78
N CYS A 99 7.34 3.14 -12.48
CA CYS A 99 6.93 4.52 -12.17
C CYS A 99 6.25 4.61 -10.79
N VAL A 100 5.37 3.66 -10.45
CA VAL A 100 4.80 3.56 -9.09
C VAL A 100 5.91 3.48 -8.04
N THR A 101 6.94 2.65 -8.25
CA THR A 101 8.09 2.56 -7.33
C THR A 101 8.79 3.93 -7.15
N HIS A 102 9.01 4.69 -8.22
CA HIS A 102 9.61 6.02 -8.12
C HIS A 102 8.75 7.00 -7.33
N PHE A 103 7.44 7.05 -7.60
CA PHE A 103 6.54 7.91 -6.82
C PHE A 103 6.50 7.53 -5.34
N LEU A 104 6.49 6.22 -5.01
CA LEU A 104 6.55 5.77 -3.62
C LEU A 104 7.85 6.22 -2.93
N ILE A 105 8.98 6.19 -3.63
CA ILE A 105 10.27 6.69 -3.12
C ILE A 105 10.22 8.19 -2.86
N ASP A 106 9.66 8.97 -3.79
CA ASP A 106 9.58 10.42 -3.66
C ASP A 106 8.64 10.84 -2.52
N ILE A 107 7.44 10.24 -2.45
CA ILE A 107 6.52 10.44 -1.33
C ILE A 107 7.21 10.09 -0.01
N ALA A 108 7.91 8.95 0.04
CA ALA A 108 8.56 8.50 1.26
C ALA A 108 9.65 9.46 1.75
N LYS A 109 10.41 10.06 0.83
CA LYS A 109 11.42 11.08 1.14
C LYS A 109 10.78 12.38 1.62
N ILE A 110 9.75 12.86 0.92
CA ILE A 110 9.02 14.10 1.27
C ILE A 110 8.39 13.96 2.66
N GLU A 111 7.76 12.82 2.92
CA GLU A 111 7.04 12.57 4.17
C GLU A 111 7.95 12.05 5.29
N GLN A 112 9.21 11.71 5.02
CA GLN A 112 10.13 11.10 5.98
C GLN A 112 9.55 9.80 6.59
N ILE A 113 9.09 8.92 5.71
CA ILE A 113 8.46 7.65 6.05
C ILE A 113 9.45 6.69 6.73
N ASP A 114 8.98 5.99 7.75
CA ASP A 114 9.70 4.97 8.51
C ASP A 114 9.46 3.54 8.03
N GLY A 115 8.43 3.30 7.21
CA GLY A 115 8.14 1.99 6.65
C GLY A 115 7.00 2.02 5.63
N ILE A 116 6.95 1.00 4.78
CA ILE A 116 5.90 0.85 3.76
C ILE A 116 5.05 -0.38 4.09
N GLN A 117 3.74 -0.23 4.04
CA GLN A 117 2.80 -1.34 4.13
C GLN A 117 1.92 -1.34 2.88
N ILE A 118 1.85 -2.48 2.18
CA ILE A 118 0.86 -2.70 1.14
C ILE A 118 -0.38 -3.37 1.73
N TYR A 119 -1.55 -2.81 1.46
CA TYR A 119 -2.85 -3.29 1.91
C TYR A 119 -3.59 -3.98 0.75
N GLY A 120 -3.48 -5.30 0.69
CA GLY A 120 -3.94 -6.13 -0.43
C GLY A 120 -2.82 -6.43 -1.42
N ALA A 121 -2.70 -7.67 -1.87
CA ALA A 121 -1.55 -8.13 -2.67
C ALA A 121 -1.85 -8.29 -4.17
N TYR A 122 -2.35 -7.22 -4.80
CA TYR A 122 -2.82 -7.24 -6.19
C TYR A 122 -1.73 -6.86 -7.19
N GLN A 123 -1.70 -7.58 -8.31
CA GLN A 123 -0.81 -7.31 -9.45
C GLN A 123 0.68 -7.15 -9.03
N LEU A 124 1.43 -6.29 -9.72
CA LEU A 124 2.84 -6.01 -9.41
C LEU A 124 3.01 -5.01 -8.26
N LEU A 125 1.93 -4.47 -7.71
CA LEU A 125 1.98 -3.43 -6.68
C LEU A 125 2.76 -3.83 -5.41
N PRO A 126 2.61 -5.06 -4.86
CA PRO A 126 3.45 -5.52 -3.76
C PRO A 126 4.93 -5.44 -4.11
N PHE A 127 5.30 -5.90 -5.31
CA PHE A 127 6.69 -5.87 -5.75
C PHE A 127 7.20 -4.43 -5.87
N SER A 128 6.41 -3.50 -6.42
CA SER A 128 6.76 -2.07 -6.46
C SER A 128 7.00 -1.48 -5.06
N CYS A 129 6.14 -1.80 -4.08
CA CYS A 129 6.31 -1.37 -2.70
C CYS A 129 7.57 -1.97 -2.05
N GLY A 130 7.82 -3.26 -2.26
CA GLY A 130 9.01 -3.94 -1.77
C GLY A 130 10.30 -3.34 -2.32
N LEU A 131 10.34 -3.02 -3.62
CA LEU A 131 11.48 -2.34 -4.25
C LEU A 131 11.70 -0.94 -3.66
N ALA A 132 10.63 -0.16 -3.48
CA ALA A 132 10.72 1.17 -2.87
C ALA A 132 11.28 1.10 -1.44
N ALA A 133 10.75 0.18 -0.62
CA ALA A 133 11.20 0.01 0.76
C ALA A 133 12.65 -0.45 0.85
N ASN A 134 13.06 -1.39 -0.01
CA ASN A 134 14.44 -1.87 -0.10
C ASN A 134 15.40 -0.75 -0.53
N TYR A 135 15.03 0.06 -1.53
CA TYR A 135 15.83 1.21 -1.97
C TYR A 135 16.04 2.24 -0.85
N LEU A 136 15.01 2.48 -0.05
CA LEU A 136 15.04 3.41 1.09
C LEU A 136 15.64 2.80 2.35
N ASN A 137 15.93 1.49 2.35
CA ASN A 137 16.36 0.74 3.53
C ASN A 137 15.41 0.90 4.73
N ILE A 138 14.10 0.76 4.49
CA ILE A 138 13.05 0.82 5.50
C ILE A 138 12.23 -0.48 5.54
N PRO A 139 11.61 -0.83 6.68
CA PRO A 139 10.73 -1.99 6.79
C PRO A 139 9.59 -2.01 5.77
N TYR A 140 9.28 -3.23 5.31
CA TYR A 140 8.21 -3.50 4.36
C TYR A 140 7.23 -4.54 4.92
N ILE A 141 5.92 -4.27 4.83
CA ILE A 141 4.86 -5.16 5.31
C ILE A 141 3.90 -5.49 4.16
N ILE A 142 3.58 -6.77 3.99
CA ILE A 142 2.52 -7.21 3.08
C ILE A 142 1.29 -7.60 3.88
N SER A 143 0.17 -6.95 3.65
CA SER A 143 -1.12 -7.39 4.19
C SER A 143 -1.96 -8.08 3.13
N PHE A 144 -2.02 -9.40 3.18
CA PHE A 144 -2.96 -10.19 2.38
C PHE A 144 -4.37 -10.06 2.96
N ARG A 145 -5.32 -9.65 2.12
CA ARG A 145 -6.73 -9.48 2.48
C ARG A 145 -7.58 -10.51 1.75
N GLY A 146 -8.74 -10.87 2.33
CA GLY A 146 -9.68 -11.82 1.72
C GLY A 146 -9.02 -13.07 1.13
N SER A 147 -9.17 -13.25 -0.19
CA SER A 147 -8.64 -14.36 -0.98
C SER A 147 -7.37 -14.02 -1.78
N ASP A 148 -6.76 -12.84 -1.55
CA ASP A 148 -5.65 -12.32 -2.36
C ASP A 148 -4.54 -13.35 -2.52
N PHE A 149 -4.05 -13.90 -1.41
CA PHE A 149 -2.97 -14.87 -1.46
C PHE A 149 -3.34 -16.11 -2.29
N ASN A 150 -4.50 -16.70 -1.99
CA ASN A 150 -4.94 -17.95 -2.59
C ASN A 150 -5.16 -17.83 -4.11
N VAL A 151 -5.62 -16.67 -4.59
CA VAL A 151 -5.77 -16.41 -6.03
C VAL A 151 -4.41 -16.20 -6.68
N ARG A 152 -3.48 -15.52 -6.00
CA ARG A 152 -2.22 -15.06 -6.60
C ARG A 152 -1.17 -16.14 -6.74
N ILE A 153 -1.19 -17.19 -5.91
CA ILE A 153 -0.26 -18.32 -6.07
C ILE A 153 -0.43 -19.09 -7.40
N TYR A 154 -1.59 -18.95 -8.06
CA TYR A 154 -1.86 -19.55 -9.37
C TYR A 154 -1.78 -18.55 -10.53
N HIS A 155 -1.40 -17.30 -10.27
CA HIS A 155 -1.35 -16.25 -11.27
C HIS A 155 0.01 -16.24 -12.00
N SER A 156 0.02 -15.74 -13.25
CA SER A 156 1.24 -15.55 -14.06
C SER A 156 2.32 -14.67 -13.41
N GLN A 157 1.97 -13.89 -12.39
CA GLN A 157 2.87 -12.96 -11.69
C GLN A 157 3.38 -13.52 -10.35
N PHE A 158 3.22 -14.82 -10.10
CA PHE A 158 3.60 -15.43 -8.84
C PHE A 158 5.09 -15.24 -8.51
N ASN A 159 5.98 -15.24 -9.50
CA ASN A 159 7.40 -14.98 -9.29
C ASN A 159 7.68 -13.57 -8.70
N HIS A 160 6.93 -12.55 -9.13
CA HIS A 160 7.06 -11.20 -8.54
C HIS A 160 6.52 -11.17 -7.12
N LEU A 161 5.46 -11.93 -6.84
CA LEU A 161 4.96 -12.07 -5.47
C LEU A 161 5.99 -12.74 -4.56
N ILE A 162 6.68 -13.79 -5.01
CA ILE A 162 7.77 -14.43 -4.25
C ILE A 162 8.85 -13.40 -3.94
N LYS A 163 9.31 -12.62 -4.92
CA LYS A 163 10.31 -11.57 -4.70
C LYS A 163 9.83 -10.49 -3.74
N SER A 164 8.56 -10.10 -3.83
CA SER A 164 7.95 -9.19 -2.87
C SER A 164 7.97 -9.76 -1.44
N ILE A 165 7.65 -11.04 -1.28
CA ILE A 165 7.64 -11.73 0.01
C ILE A 165 9.06 -11.81 0.60
N GLU A 166 10.07 -12.09 -0.21
CA GLU A 166 11.48 -12.10 0.21
C GLU A 166 11.94 -10.74 0.77
N LEU A 167 11.41 -9.64 0.24
CA LEU A 167 11.70 -8.28 0.71
C LEU A 167 10.89 -7.89 1.97
N ALA A 168 9.84 -8.63 2.30
CA ALA A 168 8.93 -8.29 3.39
C ALA A 168 9.54 -8.61 4.76
N SER A 169 9.45 -7.65 5.68
CA SER A 169 9.79 -7.87 7.09
C SER A 169 8.78 -8.79 7.79
N ILE A 170 7.51 -8.71 7.38
CA ILE A 170 6.42 -9.57 7.84
C ILE A 170 5.27 -9.58 6.84
N CYS A 171 4.62 -10.74 6.70
CA CYS A 171 3.37 -10.91 5.97
C CYS A 171 2.19 -11.06 6.96
N THR A 172 1.09 -10.35 6.74
CA THR A 172 -0.09 -10.43 7.61
C THR A 172 -1.29 -10.96 6.85
N PHE A 173 -2.09 -11.79 7.50
CA PHE A 173 -3.24 -12.47 6.90
C PHE A 173 -4.50 -12.18 7.72
N VAL A 174 -5.67 -12.18 7.08
CA VAL A 174 -6.97 -11.99 7.76
C VAL A 174 -7.72 -13.28 8.05
N ASN A 175 -7.27 -14.41 7.50
CA ASN A 175 -7.89 -15.72 7.69
C ASN A 175 -6.81 -16.80 7.90
N THR A 176 -7.15 -17.84 8.66
CA THR A 176 -6.22 -18.91 9.07
C THR A 176 -5.83 -19.82 7.90
N GLU A 177 -6.74 -20.04 6.95
CA GLU A 177 -6.50 -20.93 5.81
C GLU A 177 -5.36 -20.42 4.93
N SER A 178 -5.42 -19.15 4.51
CA SER A 178 -4.37 -18.49 3.73
C SER A 178 -3.05 -18.41 4.49
N LEU A 179 -3.07 -18.17 5.81
CA LEU A 179 -1.87 -18.18 6.63
C LEU A 179 -1.20 -19.56 6.64
N ASN A 180 -1.98 -20.63 6.86
CA ASN A 180 -1.45 -22.00 6.88
C ASN A 180 -0.88 -22.38 5.50
N GLN A 181 -1.59 -22.04 4.42
CA GLN A 181 -1.11 -22.26 3.07
C GLN A 181 0.19 -21.49 2.80
N PHE A 182 0.30 -20.23 3.25
CA PHE A 182 1.51 -19.44 3.14
C PHE A 182 2.67 -20.06 3.91
N LEU A 183 2.47 -20.46 5.15
CA LEU A 183 3.52 -21.07 5.99
C LEU A 183 4.02 -22.41 5.42
N ASN A 184 3.16 -23.17 4.73
CA ASN A 184 3.58 -24.38 4.03
C ASN A 184 4.51 -24.08 2.84
N LEU A 185 4.30 -22.96 2.14
CA LEU A 185 5.10 -22.55 0.99
C LEU A 185 6.36 -21.77 1.39
N PHE A 186 6.28 -20.99 2.46
CA PHE A 186 7.30 -20.04 2.91
C PHE A 186 7.61 -20.18 4.42
N PRO A 187 8.08 -21.36 4.89
CA PRO A 187 8.21 -21.64 6.32
C PRO A 187 9.20 -20.75 7.07
N ALA A 188 10.15 -20.13 6.35
CA ALA A 188 11.14 -19.23 6.93
C ALA A 188 10.67 -17.77 7.03
N ILE A 189 9.55 -17.41 6.40
CA ILE A 189 9.07 -16.02 6.36
C ILE A 189 8.19 -15.74 7.57
N LYS A 190 8.44 -14.60 8.23
CA LYS A 190 7.61 -14.14 9.35
C LYS A 190 6.20 -13.84 8.86
N ALA A 191 5.21 -14.50 9.46
CA ALA A 191 3.80 -14.27 9.15
C ALA A 191 2.95 -14.16 10.42
N LYS A 192 1.86 -13.39 10.35
CA LYS A 192 0.93 -13.21 11.48
C LYS A 192 -0.53 -13.11 11.03
N LEU A 193 -1.42 -13.68 11.82
CA LEU A 193 -2.87 -13.50 11.68
C LEU A 193 -3.28 -12.17 12.33
N ILE A 194 -3.91 -11.30 11.55
CA ILE A 194 -4.49 -10.03 11.97
C ILE A 194 -5.89 -9.94 11.35
N TYR A 195 -6.90 -10.26 12.16
CA TYR A 195 -8.29 -10.18 11.71
C TYR A 195 -8.71 -8.75 11.36
N ASN A 196 -9.65 -8.63 10.43
CA ASN A 196 -10.29 -7.36 10.17
C ASN A 196 -11.03 -6.89 11.42
N TYR A 197 -10.89 -5.62 11.73
CA TYR A 197 -11.64 -5.00 12.80
C TYR A 197 -13.06 -4.69 12.33
N THR A 198 -14.00 -5.01 13.21
CA THR A 198 -15.41 -4.72 13.05
C THR A 198 -15.78 -3.74 14.15
N ASN A 199 -16.17 -2.52 13.77
CA ASN A 199 -16.72 -1.59 14.76
C ASN A 199 -18.17 -1.98 15.02
N VAL A 200 -18.50 -2.36 16.26
CA VAL A 200 -19.85 -2.80 16.63
C VAL A 200 -20.89 -1.71 16.35
N SER A 201 -20.51 -0.42 16.45
CA SER A 201 -21.41 0.69 16.12
C SER A 201 -21.85 0.73 14.66
N ASP A 202 -21.10 0.11 13.75
CA ASP A 202 -21.43 0.06 12.32
C ASP A 202 -22.54 -0.96 12.02
N PHE A 203 -22.92 -1.79 13.00
CA PHE A 203 -23.93 -2.86 12.89
C PHE A 203 -25.18 -2.60 13.75
N VAL A 204 -25.30 -1.42 14.37
CA VAL A 204 -26.53 -1.01 15.05
C VAL A 204 -27.55 -0.63 13.97
N ILE A 205 -28.28 -1.64 13.52
CA ILE A 205 -29.45 -1.50 12.65
C ILE A 205 -30.60 -0.98 13.54
N PHE A 206 -31.22 0.13 13.13
CA PHE A 206 -32.50 0.59 13.67
C PHE A 206 -33.63 -0.38 13.36
#